data_AF-A0A0F8WS35-F1
#
_entry.id   AF-A0A0F8WS35-F1
#
_cell.length_a   1.000
_cell.length_b   1.000
_cell.length_c   1.000
_cell.angle_alpha   90.00
_cell.angle_beta   90.00
_cell.angle_gamma   90.00
#
_symmetry.space_group_name_H-M   'P 1'
#
loop_
_entity.id
_entity.type
_entity.pdbx_description
1 polymer ?
#
loop_
_entity_poly.entity_id
_entity_poly.type
_entity_poly.pdbx_seq_one_letter_code
_entity_poly.pdbx_strand_id
1 'polypeptide(L)'
;AGFGGLVRWKRALVAAGFCLAFAMSVVALYASDLGIPPRLDPSARSKGWEGVALEADRAIQEMEGPVFIFSNSYQVVSELAFYMEGNPVTYNINIGRRMTQYDLWPGIEGREGQSGLFVTMSDRKFSMKVREAFDNCRVRKFKARDEEGNHLRVHVLALCEGFKGRINEREINEY
;
A
#
# COMPACT_ATOMS: atom_id res chain seq x y z
N ALA A 1 2.84 18.33 -58.19
CA ALA A 1 2.03 17.32 -57.48
C ALA A 1 2.61 16.90 -56.11
N GLY A 2 3.14 17.82 -55.29
CA GLY A 2 3.94 17.44 -54.09
C GLY A 2 3.36 17.79 -52.71
N PHE A 3 2.44 18.76 -52.61
CA PHE A 3 1.99 19.26 -51.30
C PHE A 3 0.88 18.42 -50.65
N GLY A 4 -0.04 17.83 -51.44
CA GLY A 4 -1.15 17.04 -50.91
C GLY A 4 -0.74 15.72 -50.24
N GLY A 5 0.30 15.05 -50.78
CA GLY A 5 0.85 13.83 -50.18
C GLY A 5 1.50 14.08 -48.83
N LEU A 6 2.22 15.20 -48.71
CA LEU A 6 2.92 15.60 -47.47
C LEU A 6 1.97 16.04 -46.34
N VAL A 7 0.75 16.45 -46.65
CA VAL A 7 -0.28 16.74 -45.63
C VAL A 7 -1.01 15.46 -45.22
N ARG A 8 -1.27 14.54 -46.17
CA ARG A 8 -1.96 13.27 -45.91
C ARG A 8 -1.16 12.34 -45.01
N TRP A 9 0.16 12.16 -45.23
CA TRP A 9 0.97 11.29 -44.35
C TRP A 9 1.13 11.86 -42.94
N LYS A 10 1.26 13.19 -42.77
CA LYS A 10 1.29 13.84 -41.45
C LYS A 10 -0.01 13.59 -40.68
N ARG A 11 -1.16 13.73 -41.34
CA ARG A 11 -2.47 13.40 -40.74
C ARG A 11 -2.58 11.92 -40.38
N ALA A 12 -2.07 11.03 -41.22
CA ALA A 12 -2.05 9.60 -40.94
C ALA A 12 -1.17 9.26 -39.72
N LEU A 13 0.01 9.89 -39.60
CA LEU A 13 0.89 9.70 -38.44
C LEU A 13 0.25 10.22 -37.14
N VAL A 14 -0.38 11.40 -37.18
CA VAL A 14 -1.10 11.94 -36.03
C VAL A 14 -2.27 11.04 -35.64
N ALA A 15 -3.05 10.57 -36.62
CA ALA A 15 -4.14 9.63 -36.37
C ALA A 15 -3.64 8.30 -35.78
N ALA A 16 -2.55 7.75 -36.31
CA ALA A 16 -1.92 6.54 -35.78
C ALA A 16 -1.44 6.74 -34.33
N GLY A 17 -0.89 7.92 -34.01
CA GLY A 17 -0.50 8.29 -32.65
C GLY A 17 -1.70 8.32 -31.70
N PHE A 18 -2.81 8.94 -32.10
CA PHE A 18 -4.05 8.93 -31.30
C PHE A 18 -4.63 7.52 -31.15
N CYS A 19 -4.64 6.70 -32.20
CA CYS A 19 -5.09 5.32 -32.14
C CYS A 19 -4.24 4.49 -31.18
N LEU A 20 -2.92 4.65 -31.21
CA LEU A 20 -2.01 3.97 -30.29
C LEU A 20 -2.23 4.43 -28.85
N ALA A 21 -2.34 5.74 -28.62
CA ALA A 21 -2.62 6.29 -27.29
C ALA A 21 -3.96 5.78 -26.75
N PHE A 22 -5.01 5.77 -27.58
CA PHE A 22 -6.32 5.24 -27.21
C PHE A 22 -6.25 3.75 -26.88
N ALA A 23 -5.57 2.94 -27.71
CA ALA A 23 -5.39 1.51 -27.44
C ALA A 23 -4.63 1.27 -26.12
N MET A 24 -3.57 2.04 -25.86
CA MET A 24 -2.85 1.97 -24.59
C MET A 24 -3.73 2.36 -23.39
N SER A 25 -4.55 3.40 -23.51
CA SER A 25 -5.50 3.80 -22.46
C SER A 25 -6.54 2.72 -22.20
N VAL A 26 -7.09 2.09 -23.24
CA VAL A 26 -8.04 0.97 -23.09
C VAL A 26 -7.40 -0.19 -22.36
N VAL A 27 -6.19 -0.61 -22.76
CA VAL A 27 -5.46 -1.69 -22.08
C VAL A 27 -5.16 -1.34 -20.63
N ALA A 28 -4.78 -0.10 -20.33
CA ALA A 28 -4.44 0.32 -18.97
C ALA A 28 -5.66 0.40 -18.04
N LEU A 29 -6.84 0.79 -18.55
CA LEU A 29 -8.05 0.97 -17.76
C LEU A 29 -8.87 -0.32 -17.62
N TYR A 30 -8.90 -1.14 -18.68
CA TYR A 30 -9.74 -2.35 -18.78
C TYR A 30 -8.90 -3.63 -18.84
N ALA A 31 -7.71 -3.63 -18.24
CA ALA A 31 -6.82 -4.79 -18.23
C ALA A 31 -7.50 -6.05 -17.67
N SER A 32 -8.30 -5.91 -16.60
CA SER A 32 -9.03 -7.00 -15.96
C SER A 32 -10.14 -7.55 -16.86
N ASP A 33 -10.94 -6.69 -17.49
CA ASP A 33 -12.00 -7.09 -18.44
C ASP A 33 -11.42 -7.82 -19.67
N LEU A 34 -10.19 -7.48 -20.06
CA LEU A 34 -9.45 -8.15 -21.13
C LEU A 34 -8.80 -9.47 -20.70
N GLY A 35 -8.99 -9.91 -19.46
CA GLY A 35 -8.42 -11.15 -18.91
C GLY A 35 -6.91 -11.10 -18.72
N ILE A 36 -6.31 -9.90 -18.65
CA ILE A 36 -4.88 -9.74 -18.40
C ILE A 36 -4.60 -10.11 -16.95
N PRO A 37 -3.65 -11.04 -16.67
CA PRO A 37 -3.37 -11.44 -15.30
C PRO A 37 -2.87 -10.25 -14.47
N PRO A 38 -3.22 -10.12 -13.17
CA PRO A 38 -2.85 -8.97 -12.32
C PRO A 38 -1.34 -8.70 -12.20
N ARG A 39 -0.49 -9.65 -12.59
CA ARG A 39 0.97 -9.47 -12.65
C ARG A 39 1.42 -8.58 -13.82
N LEU A 40 0.63 -8.52 -14.89
CA LEU A 40 0.89 -7.72 -16.09
C LEU A 40 0.07 -6.42 -16.12
N ASP A 41 -0.93 -6.29 -15.24
CA ASP A 41 -1.70 -5.07 -15.06
C ASP A 41 -0.89 -4.05 -14.21
N PRO A 42 -0.48 -2.90 -14.79
CA PRO A 42 0.24 -1.87 -14.03
C PRO A 42 -0.64 -1.21 -12.95
N SER A 43 -1.97 -1.21 -13.12
CA SER A 43 -2.94 -0.64 -12.18
C SER A 43 -3.23 -1.54 -10.98
N ALA A 44 -2.87 -2.83 -11.05
CA ALA A 44 -3.15 -3.80 -9.99
C ALA A 44 -2.53 -3.44 -8.62
N ARG A 45 -1.55 -2.52 -8.57
CA ARG A 45 -0.98 -2.02 -7.30
C ARG A 45 -1.88 -1.05 -6.55
N SER A 46 -2.85 -0.44 -7.24
CA SER A 46 -3.78 0.56 -6.69
C SER A 46 -5.16 -0.02 -6.40
N LYS A 47 -5.42 -1.27 -6.78
CA LYS A 47 -6.72 -1.93 -6.59
C LYS A 47 -6.79 -2.65 -5.23
N GLY A 48 -8.01 -2.71 -4.67
CA GLY A 48 -8.36 -3.53 -3.50
C GLY A 48 -7.95 -3.00 -2.14
N TRP A 49 -7.55 -1.74 -2.06
CA TRP A 49 -7.21 -1.08 -0.79
C TRP A 49 -8.41 -0.82 0.11
N GLU A 50 -9.60 -0.63 -0.46
CA GLU A 50 -10.85 -0.55 0.32
C GLU A 50 -11.08 -1.81 1.16
N GLY A 51 -10.86 -2.99 0.59
CA GLY A 51 -10.96 -4.24 1.34
C GLY A 51 -9.90 -4.40 2.43
N VAL A 52 -8.71 -3.82 2.23
CA VAL A 52 -7.64 -3.80 3.23
C VAL A 52 -7.99 -2.84 4.37
N ALA A 53 -8.51 -1.66 4.04
CA ALA A 53 -8.94 -0.65 5.00
C ALA A 53 -10.12 -1.14 5.84
N LEU A 54 -11.14 -1.73 5.21
CA LEU A 54 -12.30 -2.30 5.92
C LEU A 54 -11.88 -3.38 6.93
N GLU A 55 -10.90 -4.21 6.56
CA GLU A 55 -10.38 -5.23 7.47
C GLU A 55 -9.54 -4.64 8.60
N ALA A 56 -8.81 -3.54 8.34
CA ALA A 56 -8.10 -2.78 9.35
C ALA A 56 -9.07 -2.08 10.33
N ASP A 57 -10.14 -1.48 9.84
CA ASP A 57 -11.18 -0.85 10.65
C ASP A 57 -11.84 -1.88 11.59
N ARG A 58 -12.18 -3.06 11.07
CA ARG A 58 -12.68 -4.17 11.89
C ARG A 58 -11.66 -4.62 12.94
N ALA A 59 -10.39 -4.73 12.57
CA ALA A 59 -9.34 -5.13 13.50
C ALA A 59 -9.18 -4.13 14.65
N ILE A 60 -9.31 -2.82 14.40
CA ILE A 60 -9.26 -1.80 15.45
C ILE A 60 -10.41 -1.96 16.44
N GLN A 61 -11.61 -2.32 15.96
CA GLN A 61 -12.77 -2.56 16.84
C GLN A 61 -12.58 -3.75 17.79
N GLU A 62 -11.69 -4.69 17.47
CA GLU A 62 -11.33 -5.83 18.32
C GLU A 62 -10.26 -5.50 19.38
N MET A 63 -9.60 -4.35 19.26
CA MET A 63 -8.48 -3.95 20.12
C MET A 63 -8.95 -3.04 21.26
N GLU A 64 -8.28 -3.16 22.40
CA GLU A 64 -8.58 -2.33 23.57
C GLU A 64 -7.74 -1.04 23.57
N GLY A 65 -8.38 0.05 24.00
CA GLY A 65 -7.74 1.35 24.18
C GLY A 65 -7.41 2.08 22.88
N PRO A 66 -6.62 3.16 22.95
CA PRO A 66 -6.16 3.89 21.76
C PRO A 66 -5.26 3.00 20.90
N VAL A 67 -5.56 2.95 19.59
CA VAL A 67 -4.79 2.18 18.61
C VAL A 67 -4.11 3.13 17.63
N PHE A 68 -2.80 2.94 17.41
CA PHE A 68 -2.10 3.59 16.31
C PHE A 68 -1.85 2.63 15.16
N ILE A 69 -1.95 3.12 13.93
CA ILE A 69 -1.82 2.32 12.71
C ILE A 69 -0.44 2.56 12.12
N PHE A 70 0.29 1.49 11.79
CA PHE A 70 1.64 1.64 11.29
C PHE A 70 2.07 0.53 10.32
N SER A 71 3.08 0.84 9.51
CA SER A 71 3.73 -0.12 8.61
C SER A 71 5.18 0.27 8.35
N ASN A 72 5.96 -0.65 7.79
CA ASN A 72 7.29 -0.35 7.25
C ASN A 72 7.28 -0.04 5.75
N SER A 73 6.09 0.13 5.16
CA SER A 73 5.89 0.41 3.74
C SER A 73 5.14 1.71 3.57
N TYR A 74 5.74 2.64 2.83
CA TYR A 74 5.11 3.90 2.42
C TYR A 74 3.75 3.66 1.75
N GLN A 75 3.72 2.73 0.80
CA GLN A 75 2.48 2.42 0.08
C GLN A 75 1.38 1.97 1.06
N VAL A 76 1.71 1.15 2.06
CA VAL A 76 0.68 0.65 3.00
C VAL A 76 0.16 1.78 3.87
N VAL A 77 1.03 2.61 4.45
CA VAL A 77 0.56 3.70 5.31
C VAL A 77 -0.27 4.73 4.55
N SER A 78 0.12 5.09 3.33
CA SER A 78 -0.59 6.10 2.55
C SER A 78 -1.98 5.62 2.12
N GLU A 79 -2.09 4.36 1.74
CA GLU A 79 -3.36 3.78 1.31
C GLU A 79 -4.30 3.57 2.51
N LEU A 80 -3.77 3.17 3.67
CA LEU A 80 -4.57 3.10 4.89
C LEU A 80 -5.07 4.48 5.35
N ALA A 81 -4.22 5.51 5.33
CA ALA A 81 -4.65 6.87 5.65
C ALA A 81 -5.74 7.39 4.70
N PHE A 82 -5.72 6.94 3.44
CA PHE A 82 -6.69 7.35 2.43
C PHE A 82 -8.02 6.59 2.53
N TYR A 83 -7.98 5.27 2.70
CA TYR A 83 -9.16 4.41 2.60
C TYR A 83 -9.83 4.04 3.92
N MET A 84 -9.13 4.13 5.06
CA MET A 84 -9.74 3.82 6.36
C MET A 84 -10.77 4.88 6.77
N GLU A 85 -11.78 4.43 7.52
CA GLU A 85 -12.82 5.31 8.03
C GLU A 85 -12.23 6.47 8.85
N GLY A 86 -12.62 7.70 8.52
CA GLY A 86 -12.17 8.90 9.22
C GLY A 86 -10.75 9.36 8.89
N ASN A 87 -10.09 8.77 7.88
CA ASN A 87 -8.76 9.17 7.39
C ASN A 87 -7.71 9.31 8.52
N PRO A 88 -7.43 8.23 9.27
CA PRO A 88 -6.61 8.29 10.46
C PRO A 88 -5.15 8.61 10.15
N VAL A 89 -4.45 9.13 11.15
CA VAL A 89 -2.99 9.27 11.08
C VAL A 89 -2.33 7.90 11.13
N THR A 90 -1.53 7.59 10.11
CA THR A 90 -0.75 6.35 9.98
C THR A 90 0.75 6.62 10.11
N TYR A 91 1.51 5.66 10.60
CA TYR A 91 2.94 5.81 10.87
C TYR A 91 3.81 4.89 10.02
N ASN A 92 4.80 5.46 9.33
CA ASN A 92 5.76 4.68 8.54
C ASN A 92 7.05 4.43 9.34
N ILE A 93 7.13 3.30 10.02
CA ILE A 93 8.32 2.96 10.79
C ILE A 93 9.50 2.68 9.86
N ASN A 94 10.67 3.20 10.22
CA ASN A 94 11.90 2.88 9.52
C ASN A 94 12.56 1.66 10.18
N ILE A 95 12.79 0.61 9.39
CA ILE A 95 13.47 -0.62 9.83
C ILE A 95 14.59 -0.95 8.83
N GLY A 96 15.29 0.06 8.33
CA GLY A 96 16.29 -0.05 7.27
C GLY A 96 15.75 0.22 5.87
N ARG A 97 14.74 1.08 5.73
CA ARG A 97 14.28 1.60 4.44
C ARG A 97 14.95 2.93 4.12
N ARG A 98 14.88 3.34 2.85
CA ARG A 98 15.21 4.72 2.46
C ARG A 98 14.22 5.68 3.13
N MET A 99 14.70 6.89 3.41
CA MET A 99 13.88 7.99 3.91
C MET A 99 12.74 8.30 2.91
N THR A 100 11.60 8.67 3.46
CA THR A 100 10.34 9.00 2.80
C THR A 100 9.80 10.29 3.41
N GLN A 101 8.72 10.82 2.84
CA GLN A 101 8.11 12.04 3.38
C GLN A 101 7.66 11.85 4.84
N TYR A 102 7.18 10.67 5.23
CA TYR A 102 6.75 10.38 6.61
C TYR A 102 7.81 10.66 7.69
N ASP A 103 9.09 10.62 7.32
CA ASP A 103 10.19 10.88 8.26
C ASP A 103 10.34 12.37 8.62
N LEU A 104 9.57 13.25 7.96
CA LEU A 104 9.51 14.68 8.30
C LEU A 104 8.55 14.97 9.46
N TRP A 105 7.70 14.00 9.84
CA TRP A 105 6.73 14.14 10.92
C TRP A 105 7.09 13.27 12.13
N PRO A 106 6.62 13.63 13.34
CA PRO A 106 6.74 12.76 14.51
C PRO A 106 6.18 11.38 14.21
N GLY A 107 6.93 10.35 14.61
CA GLY A 107 6.57 8.96 14.43
C GLY A 107 5.71 8.45 15.57
N ILE A 108 6.03 7.25 16.05
CA ILE A 108 5.28 6.55 17.10
C ILE A 108 5.76 6.93 18.51
N GLU A 109 6.60 7.94 18.65
CA GLU A 109 7.12 8.39 19.94
C GLU A 109 5.96 8.86 20.85
N GLY A 110 6.03 8.55 22.15
CA GLY A 110 5.01 8.94 23.13
C GLY A 110 3.73 8.09 23.11
N ARG A 111 3.69 7.00 22.35
CA ARG A 111 2.56 6.06 22.31
C ARG A 111 2.72 4.85 23.24
N GLU A 112 3.57 4.97 24.26
CA GLU A 112 3.83 3.89 25.21
C GLU A 112 2.54 3.42 25.91
N GLY A 113 2.41 2.12 26.09
CA GLY A 113 1.21 1.46 26.63
C GLY A 113 0.04 1.38 25.65
N GLN A 114 0.08 2.03 24.49
CA GLN A 114 -0.98 1.94 23.49
C GLN A 114 -0.93 0.63 22.69
N SER A 115 -2.05 0.32 22.06
CA SER A 115 -2.20 -0.76 21.09
C SER A 115 -1.71 -0.31 19.71
N GLY A 116 -1.15 -1.23 18.92
CA GLY A 116 -0.63 -0.95 17.59
C GLY A 116 -1.16 -1.93 16.55
N LEU A 117 -1.79 -1.42 15.48
CA LEU A 117 -2.16 -2.20 14.32
C LEU A 117 -1.07 -2.11 13.26
N PHE A 118 -0.31 -3.19 13.07
CA PHE A 118 0.69 -3.30 12.03
C PHE A 118 0.13 -3.97 10.78
N VAL A 119 0.27 -3.34 9.61
CA VAL A 119 -0.21 -3.89 8.33
C VAL A 119 0.96 -4.08 7.36
N THR A 120 1.05 -5.21 6.69
CA THR A 120 2.06 -5.46 5.64
C THR A 120 1.56 -6.36 4.52
N MET A 121 2.11 -6.19 3.31
CA MET A 121 1.78 -7.01 2.12
C MET A 121 2.64 -8.28 1.99
N SER A 122 3.48 -8.58 2.97
CA SER A 122 4.45 -9.66 2.87
C SER A 122 4.47 -10.46 4.15
N ASP A 123 4.23 -11.76 4.03
CA ASP A 123 4.43 -12.76 5.08
C ASP A 123 5.85 -12.71 5.65
N ARG A 124 6.83 -12.33 4.81
CA ARG A 124 8.24 -12.21 5.21
C ARG A 124 8.58 -10.96 6.03
N LYS A 125 7.62 -10.06 6.31
CA LYS A 125 7.90 -8.70 6.83
C LYS A 125 7.23 -8.32 8.15
N PHE A 126 6.56 -9.24 8.85
CA PHE A 126 6.39 -9.04 10.29
C PHE A 126 7.76 -9.25 10.93
N SER A 127 8.48 -8.15 11.20
CA SER A 127 9.83 -8.23 11.72
C SER A 127 9.80 -8.65 13.19
N MET A 128 10.76 -9.47 13.63
CA MET A 128 10.94 -9.77 15.06
C MET A 128 11.03 -8.49 15.89
N LYS A 129 11.61 -7.43 15.32
CA LYS A 129 11.69 -6.09 15.94
C LYS A 129 10.33 -5.50 16.28
N VAL A 130 9.32 -5.64 15.41
CA VAL A 130 7.96 -5.21 15.74
C VAL A 130 7.40 -6.06 16.87
N ARG A 131 7.57 -7.38 16.82
CA ARG A 131 7.09 -8.27 17.90
C ARG A 131 7.72 -7.96 19.26
N GLU A 132 9.01 -7.68 19.29
CA GLU A 132 9.77 -7.39 20.52
C GLU A 132 9.35 -6.07 21.18
N ALA A 133 8.85 -5.12 20.38
CA ALA A 133 8.43 -3.79 20.84
C ALA A 133 7.05 -3.77 21.52
N PHE A 134 6.35 -4.91 21.57
CA PHE A 134 5.04 -5.05 22.21
C PHE A 134 5.06 -6.21 23.21
N ASP A 135 4.07 -6.26 24.09
CA ASP A 135 3.92 -7.34 25.07
C ASP A 135 3.33 -8.59 24.41
N ASN A 136 2.34 -8.40 23.53
CA ASN A 136 1.70 -9.46 22.78
C ASN A 136 1.36 -8.99 21.36
N CYS A 137 1.39 -9.92 20.40
CA CYS A 137 0.95 -9.67 19.03
C CYS A 137 0.20 -10.88 18.48
N ARG A 138 -1.02 -10.64 17.99
CA ARG A 138 -1.83 -11.63 17.25
C ARG A 138 -1.75 -11.34 15.76
N VAL A 139 -1.28 -12.31 14.98
CA VAL A 139 -1.12 -12.17 13.53
C VAL A 139 -2.31 -12.79 12.80
N ARG A 140 -2.98 -12.00 11.96
CA ARG A 140 -4.06 -12.41 11.08
C ARG A 140 -3.63 -12.23 9.63
N LYS A 141 -3.65 -13.32 8.86
CA LYS A 141 -3.47 -13.27 7.40
C LYS A 141 -4.84 -13.13 6.77
N PHE A 142 -4.97 -12.23 5.81
CA PHE A 142 -6.18 -12.13 5.00
C PHE A 142 -5.80 -11.89 3.54
N LYS A 143 -6.72 -12.21 2.65
CA LYS A 143 -6.58 -11.93 1.22
C LYS A 143 -7.58 -10.84 0.88
N ALA A 144 -7.07 -9.67 0.54
CA ALA A 144 -7.92 -8.64 -0.04
C ALA A 144 -8.53 -9.16 -1.35
N ARG A 145 -9.77 -8.78 -1.60
CA ARG A 145 -10.45 -9.02 -2.87
C ARG A 145 -10.58 -7.67 -3.57
N ASP A 146 -10.43 -7.64 -4.88
CA ASP A 146 -10.89 -6.50 -5.67
C ASP A 146 -12.42 -6.53 -5.83
N GLU A 147 -12.96 -5.47 -6.43
CA GLU A 147 -14.39 -5.33 -6.73
C GLU A 147 -14.93 -6.47 -7.61
N GLU A 148 -14.07 -7.09 -8.41
CA GLU A 148 -14.39 -8.22 -9.30
C GLU A 148 -14.32 -9.58 -8.57
N GLY A 149 -13.97 -9.59 -7.28
CA GLY A 149 -13.89 -10.78 -6.45
C GLY A 149 -12.60 -11.59 -6.64
N ASN A 150 -11.65 -11.12 -7.44
CA ASN A 150 -10.36 -11.76 -7.62
C ASN A 150 -9.51 -11.59 -6.36
N HIS A 151 -8.81 -12.66 -5.99
CA HIS A 151 -7.88 -12.62 -4.87
C HIS A 151 -6.64 -11.81 -5.24
N LEU A 152 -6.47 -10.67 -4.58
CA LEU A 152 -5.26 -9.88 -4.65
C LEU A 152 -4.18 -10.48 -3.73
N ARG A 153 -3.08 -9.73 -3.56
CA ARG A 153 -1.95 -10.13 -2.72
C ARG A 153 -2.41 -10.44 -1.29
N VAL A 154 -1.68 -11.35 -0.64
CA VAL A 154 -1.91 -11.67 0.78
C VAL A 154 -1.44 -10.51 1.62
N HIS A 155 -2.29 -10.03 2.52
CA HIS A 155 -1.97 -9.02 3.51
C HIS A 155 -1.92 -9.66 4.89
N VAL A 156 -1.09 -9.09 5.75
CA VAL A 156 -0.88 -9.53 7.13
C VAL A 156 -1.17 -8.36 8.05
N LEU A 157 -2.13 -8.55 8.96
CA LEU A 157 -2.38 -7.68 10.10
C LEU A 157 -1.74 -8.31 11.32
N ALA A 158 -1.03 -7.51 12.11
CA ALA A 158 -0.63 -7.88 13.46
C ALA A 158 -1.25 -6.89 14.44
N LEU A 159 -2.13 -7.39 15.28
CA LEU A 159 -2.77 -6.66 16.37
C LEU A 159 -1.85 -6.81 17.58
N CYS A 160 -1.16 -5.74 17.94
CA CYS A 160 -0.18 -5.76 19.02
C CYS A 160 -0.64 -4.88 20.19
N GLU A 161 -0.41 -5.35 21.41
CA GLU A 161 -0.84 -4.73 22.67
C GLU A 161 0.38 -4.40 23.54
N GLY A 162 0.31 -3.32 24.32
CA GLY A 162 1.37 -2.93 25.24
C GLY A 162 2.64 -2.44 24.54
N PHE A 163 2.55 -1.36 23.75
CA PHE A 163 3.74 -0.80 23.10
C PHE A 163 4.77 -0.32 24.12
N LYS A 164 6.02 -0.80 24.02
CA LYS A 164 7.14 -0.52 24.95
C LYS A 164 7.85 0.81 24.68
N GLY A 165 7.27 1.68 23.85
CA GLY A 165 7.78 3.03 23.57
C GLY A 165 8.88 3.11 22.50
N ARG A 166 9.45 1.99 22.04
CA ARG A 166 10.48 1.99 20.98
C ARG A 166 10.51 0.73 20.14
N ILE A 167 10.80 0.90 18.85
CA ILE A 167 11.19 -0.19 17.95
C ILE A 167 12.67 0.02 17.66
N ASN A 168 13.54 -0.91 18.10
CA ASN A 168 14.99 -0.74 17.97
C ASN A 168 15.42 -0.72 16.48
N GLU A 169 15.80 0.46 16.00
CA GLU A 169 16.76 0.60 14.91
C GLU A 169 18.15 0.26 15.45
N ARG A 170 18.81 -0.77 14.91
CA ARG A 170 20.26 -0.90 15.07
C ARG A 170 20.93 -1.09 13.72
N GLU A 171 21.92 -0.21 13.57
CA GLU A 171 23.06 -0.14 12.65
C GLU A 171 22.72 -0.13 11.16
N ILE A 172 22.38 1.08 10.69
CA ILE A 172 22.89 1.53 9.40
C ILE A 172 24.42 1.53 9.57
N ASN A 173 25.10 0.49 9.10
CA ASN A 173 26.53 0.57 8.85
C ASN A 173 26.73 1.74 7.88
N GLU A 174 27.46 2.75 8.34
CA GLU A 174 28.14 3.71 7.47
C GLU A 174 28.88 2.95 6.37
N TYR A 175 28.57 3.28 5.12
CA TYR A 175 29.42 3.06 3.96
C TYR A 175 29.28 4.24 3.02
#